data_AF-A0A380KMC0-F1
#
_entry.id   AF-A0A380KMC0-F1
#
_cell.length_a   1.000
_cell.length_b   1.000
_cell.length_c   1.000
_cell.angle_alpha   90.00
_cell.angle_beta   90.00
_cell.angle_gamma   90.00
#
_symmetry.space_group_name_H-M   'P 1'
#
loop_
_entity.id
_entity.type
_entity.pdbx_description
1 polymer ?
#
loop_
_entity_poly.entity_id
_entity_poly.type
_entity_poly.pdbx_seq_one_letter_code
_entity_poly.pdbx_strand_id
1 'polypeptide(L)'
;MKKKMKLAILLMATAIIGVSQDQGFLTTSVENNHVVLADTKSKSKTTKKDDKATKAAKKAVKQLEKDQTQENLDLATKKVKAVKNKKVKKQLKKRIATVKTAIETQKQEETAQAAAETAVANLEANQTRENVDDAKNMVNAVADSAKKEAFNNRINAVVSAIDAKEAEAARQAEEARKAEEARQAQEQAAAEAARQAQEQAAAAAQQAQQQEQAAGGYKRDYRGRWHRPNGQYASKAEIAAAGLPW
;
A
#
# COMPACT_ATOMS: atom_id res chain seq x y z
N MET A 1 3.57 6.03 -37.47
CA MET A 1 2.09 6.04 -37.65
C MET A 1 1.45 6.30 -36.30
N LYS A 2 0.96 7.52 -36.03
CA LYS A 2 0.39 7.88 -34.72
C LYS A 2 -1.10 7.53 -34.71
N LYS A 3 -1.47 6.40 -34.09
CA LYS A 3 -2.87 5.98 -33.89
C LYS A 3 -3.55 6.96 -32.94
N LYS A 4 -4.54 7.71 -33.44
CA LYS A 4 -5.43 8.51 -32.60
C LYS A 4 -6.44 7.55 -31.95
N MET A 5 -6.24 7.24 -30.67
CA MET A 5 -7.20 6.50 -29.85
C MET A 5 -8.44 7.40 -29.69
N LYS A 6 -9.57 7.01 -30.29
CA LYS A 6 -10.86 7.64 -30.04
C LYS A 6 -11.39 7.05 -28.73
N LEU A 7 -11.35 7.83 -27.66
CA LEU A 7 -11.90 7.47 -26.36
C LEU A 7 -13.43 7.48 -26.46
N ALA A 8 -14.04 6.31 -26.52
CA ALA A 8 -15.48 6.16 -26.47
C ALA A 8 -15.93 6.21 -25.01
N ILE A 9 -16.44 7.36 -24.59
CA ILE A 9 -17.00 7.56 -23.24
C ILE A 9 -18.41 6.99 -23.23
N LEU A 10 -18.56 5.79 -22.66
CA LEU A 10 -19.85 5.14 -22.40
C LEU A 10 -20.43 5.71 -21.10
N LEU A 11 -21.42 6.60 -21.19
CA LEU A 11 -22.13 7.15 -20.03
C LEU A 11 -23.29 6.22 -19.62
N MET A 12 -23.14 5.56 -18.48
CA MET A 12 -24.24 5.00 -17.69
C MET A 12 -25.00 6.16 -17.03
N ALA A 13 -26.24 6.38 -17.45
CA ALA A 13 -27.13 7.37 -16.87
C ALA A 13 -27.84 6.79 -15.63
N THR A 14 -27.37 7.12 -14.43
CA THR A 14 -28.16 6.92 -13.20
C THR A 14 -29.09 8.11 -12.99
N ALA A 15 -30.35 7.91 -13.36
CA ALA A 15 -31.45 8.82 -13.06
C ALA A 15 -31.82 8.72 -11.56
N ILE A 16 -31.66 9.81 -10.82
CA ILE A 16 -32.23 9.94 -9.48
C ILE A 16 -33.59 10.65 -9.63
N ILE A 17 -34.65 9.90 -9.40
CA ILE A 17 -36.04 10.34 -9.28
C ILE A 17 -36.25 10.82 -7.84
N GLY A 18 -36.54 12.11 -7.66
CA GLY A 18 -37.02 12.67 -6.40
C GLY A 18 -38.51 13.01 -6.52
N VAL A 19 -39.35 12.18 -5.89
CA VAL A 19 -40.79 12.36 -5.68
C VAL A 19 -41.02 13.42 -4.61
N SER A 20 -41.96 14.35 -4.84
CA SER A 20 -42.78 14.95 -3.78
C SER A 20 -44.04 15.56 -4.40
N GLN A 21 -45.15 14.82 -4.25
CA GLN A 21 -46.50 15.38 -4.27
C GLN A 21 -46.79 15.91 -2.87
N ASP A 22 -47.40 17.08 -2.76
CA ASP A 22 -48.49 17.27 -1.80
C ASP A 22 -49.51 18.29 -2.31
N GLN A 23 -50.75 18.00 -1.98
CA GLN A 23 -52.00 18.51 -2.53
C GLN A 23 -52.48 19.73 -1.73
N GLY A 24 -53.21 20.61 -2.39
CA GLY A 24 -53.85 21.78 -1.77
C GLY A 24 -55.09 22.18 -2.55
N PHE A 25 -56.11 21.34 -2.47
CA PHE A 25 -57.45 21.54 -3.00
C PHE A 25 -58.23 22.46 -2.06
N LEU A 26 -58.67 23.65 -2.52
CA LEU A 26 -59.82 24.35 -1.93
C LEU A 26 -60.60 25.10 -3.00
N THR A 27 -61.89 24.79 -3.02
CA THR A 27 -62.96 25.28 -3.88
C THR A 27 -63.63 26.50 -3.27
N THR A 28 -64.02 27.50 -4.06
CA THR A 28 -65.27 28.30 -3.93
C THR A 28 -65.54 28.93 -5.31
N SER A 29 -66.60 28.52 -6.00
CA SER A 29 -67.98 29.06 -6.02
C SER A 29 -68.19 30.12 -7.11
N VAL A 30 -69.32 29.95 -7.79
CA VAL A 30 -69.81 30.61 -8.99
C VAL A 30 -70.30 32.01 -8.68
N GLU A 31 -70.01 32.96 -9.58
CA GLU A 31 -70.93 34.06 -9.85
C GLU A 31 -70.89 34.45 -11.32
N ASN A 32 -72.04 34.25 -11.98
CA ASN A 32 -72.31 34.72 -13.33
C ASN A 32 -72.48 36.24 -13.29
N ASN A 33 -71.77 36.97 -14.15
CA ASN A 33 -72.35 38.18 -14.70
C ASN A 33 -71.97 38.36 -16.17
N HIS A 34 -73.00 38.61 -16.96
CA HIS A 34 -73.01 38.68 -18.41
C HIS A 34 -72.81 40.14 -18.83
N VAL A 35 -71.73 40.44 -19.56
CA VAL A 35 -71.67 41.61 -20.45
C VAL A 35 -70.96 41.22 -21.74
N VAL A 36 -71.73 41.24 -22.82
CA VAL A 36 -71.31 41.14 -24.21
C VAL A 36 -70.85 42.53 -24.67
N LEU A 37 -70.05 42.56 -25.74
CA LEU A 37 -69.60 43.71 -26.56
C LEU A 37 -68.26 44.34 -26.17
N ALA A 38 -67.19 43.92 -26.85
CA ALA A 38 -66.47 44.78 -27.79
C ALA A 38 -65.38 43.99 -28.52
N ASP A 39 -65.52 43.98 -29.84
CA ASP A 39 -64.49 43.62 -30.81
C ASP A 39 -63.20 44.42 -30.54
N THR A 40 -62.16 43.78 -29.98
CA THR A 40 -60.78 44.19 -30.24
C THR A 40 -59.92 42.97 -30.50
N LYS A 41 -59.76 42.70 -31.79
CA LYS A 41 -58.70 41.93 -32.41
C LYS A 41 -57.31 42.38 -31.92
N SER A 42 -56.92 41.97 -30.71
CA SER A 42 -55.55 42.07 -30.21
C SER A 42 -54.95 40.67 -30.19
N LYS A 43 -54.59 40.23 -31.40
CA LYS A 43 -53.74 39.07 -31.67
C LYS A 43 -52.36 39.31 -31.06
N SER A 44 -52.20 39.17 -29.74
CA SER A 44 -50.90 38.97 -29.11
C SER A 44 -50.53 37.49 -29.11
N LYS A 45 -50.53 36.88 -30.29
CA LYS A 45 -49.72 35.68 -30.54
C LYS A 45 -48.34 36.18 -30.95
N THR A 46 -47.56 36.66 -29.99
CA THR A 46 -46.12 36.85 -30.18
C THR A 46 -45.43 35.49 -30.19
N THR A 47 -45.73 34.69 -31.21
CA THR A 47 -44.75 33.73 -31.73
C THR A 47 -43.65 34.55 -32.38
N LYS A 48 -42.77 35.15 -31.57
CA LYS A 48 -41.49 35.68 -32.05
C LYS A 48 -40.74 34.48 -32.60
N LYS A 49 -40.81 34.29 -33.92
CA LYS A 49 -39.99 33.34 -34.66
C LYS A 49 -38.56 33.58 -34.19
N ASP A 50 -37.96 32.60 -33.50
CA ASP A 50 -36.58 32.72 -33.02
C ASP A 50 -35.71 33.16 -34.20
N ASP A 51 -34.93 34.24 -34.01
CA ASP A 51 -34.00 34.68 -35.03
C ASP A 51 -32.97 33.57 -35.33
N LYS A 52 -32.36 33.62 -36.52
CA LYS A 52 -31.41 32.59 -36.98
C LYS A 52 -30.29 32.36 -35.95
N ALA A 53 -29.85 33.42 -35.27
CA ALA A 53 -28.84 33.37 -34.22
C ALA A 53 -29.33 32.59 -32.97
N THR A 54 -30.57 32.82 -32.54
CA THR A 54 -31.20 32.16 -31.39
C THR A 54 -31.39 30.67 -31.66
N LYS A 55 -31.84 30.28 -32.86
CA LYS A 55 -31.94 28.87 -33.25
C LYS A 55 -30.58 28.18 -33.27
N ALA A 56 -29.58 28.84 -33.87
CA ALA A 56 -28.22 28.30 -33.92
C ALA A 56 -27.61 28.14 -32.51
N ALA A 57 -27.83 29.12 -31.63
CA ALA A 57 -27.36 29.06 -30.24
C ALA A 57 -28.05 27.95 -29.44
N LYS A 58 -29.39 27.80 -29.56
CA LYS A 58 -30.13 26.70 -28.93
C LYS A 58 -29.62 25.33 -29.39
N LYS A 59 -29.35 25.16 -30.70
CA LYS A 59 -28.78 23.92 -31.26
C LYS A 59 -27.38 23.64 -30.70
N ALA A 60 -26.51 24.65 -30.65
CA ALA A 60 -25.15 24.49 -30.13
C ALA A 60 -25.14 24.13 -28.63
N VAL A 61 -25.98 24.78 -27.81
CA VAL A 61 -26.10 24.44 -26.38
C VAL A 61 -26.67 23.03 -26.20
N LYS A 62 -27.67 22.63 -26.98
CA LYS A 62 -28.20 21.25 -26.95
C LYS A 62 -27.15 20.21 -27.35
N GLN A 63 -26.22 20.58 -28.25
CA GLN A 63 -25.11 19.70 -28.61
C GLN A 63 -24.10 19.60 -27.48
N LEU A 64 -23.70 20.72 -26.89
CA LEU A 64 -22.81 20.76 -25.72
C LEU A 64 -23.34 19.93 -24.54
N GLU A 65 -24.65 19.95 -24.29
CA GLU A 65 -25.24 19.15 -23.20
C GLU A 65 -25.26 17.65 -23.49
N LYS A 66 -25.28 17.26 -24.77
CA LYS A 66 -25.21 15.86 -25.18
C LYS A 66 -23.78 15.34 -25.23
N ASP A 67 -22.86 16.22 -25.62
CA ASP A 67 -21.48 15.92 -25.92
C ASP A 67 -20.61 17.01 -25.31
N GLN A 68 -20.23 16.79 -24.06
CA GLN A 68 -19.58 17.75 -23.16
C GLN A 68 -18.10 17.90 -23.50
N THR A 69 -17.81 18.42 -24.69
CA THR A 69 -16.44 18.66 -25.16
C THR A 69 -16.08 20.13 -25.09
N GLN A 70 -14.78 20.40 -25.01
CA GLN A 70 -14.26 21.76 -25.03
C GLN A 70 -14.61 22.47 -26.35
N GLU A 71 -14.58 21.76 -27.48
CA GLU A 71 -14.94 22.28 -28.79
C GLU A 71 -16.43 22.70 -28.84
N ASN A 72 -17.33 21.86 -28.30
CA ASN A 72 -18.75 22.20 -28.23
C ASN A 72 -19.00 23.35 -27.24
N LEU A 73 -18.21 23.45 -26.17
CA LEU A 73 -18.30 24.52 -25.19
C LEU A 73 -17.94 25.87 -25.81
N ASP A 74 -16.84 25.91 -26.56
CA ASP A 74 -16.38 27.10 -27.27
C ASP A 74 -17.35 27.50 -28.37
N LEU A 75 -17.87 26.52 -29.13
CA LEU A 75 -18.87 26.76 -30.17
C LEU A 75 -20.17 27.32 -29.58
N ALA A 76 -20.70 26.71 -28.52
CA ALA A 76 -21.91 27.18 -27.85
C ALA A 76 -21.71 28.59 -27.27
N THR A 77 -20.57 28.84 -26.62
CA THR A 77 -20.21 30.15 -26.07
C THR A 77 -20.14 31.21 -27.18
N LYS A 78 -19.50 30.90 -28.32
CA LYS A 78 -19.42 31.78 -29.49
C LYS A 78 -20.80 32.09 -30.06
N LYS A 79 -21.68 31.08 -30.23
CA LYS A 79 -23.02 31.27 -30.80
C LYS A 79 -23.95 32.05 -29.86
N VAL A 80 -23.86 31.82 -28.55
CA VAL A 80 -24.66 32.55 -27.55
C VAL A 80 -24.29 34.03 -27.48
N LYS A 81 -23.04 34.41 -27.76
CA LYS A 81 -22.64 35.84 -27.84
C LYS A 81 -23.44 36.61 -28.89
N ALA A 82 -23.84 35.98 -30.00
CA ALA A 82 -24.61 36.58 -31.09
C ALA A 82 -26.13 36.70 -30.84
N VAL A 83 -26.65 36.14 -29.73
CA VAL A 83 -28.09 36.21 -29.41
C VAL A 83 -28.46 37.62 -28.96
N LYS A 84 -29.50 38.21 -29.57
CA LYS A 84 -30.00 39.55 -29.26
C LYS A 84 -30.97 39.56 -28.08
N ASN A 85 -31.82 38.53 -27.95
CA ASN A 85 -32.79 38.43 -26.86
C ASN A 85 -32.08 38.22 -25.51
N LYS A 86 -32.12 39.23 -24.63
CA LYS A 86 -31.45 39.23 -23.32
C LYS A 86 -31.90 38.08 -22.42
N LYS A 87 -33.20 37.73 -22.39
CA LYS A 87 -33.74 36.65 -21.55
C LYS A 87 -33.21 35.29 -22.01
N VAL A 88 -33.30 35.00 -23.32
CA VAL A 88 -32.80 33.74 -23.89
C VAL A 88 -31.29 33.62 -23.75
N LYS A 89 -30.55 34.71 -24.01
CA LYS A 89 -29.10 34.75 -23.82
C LYS A 89 -28.70 34.44 -22.38
N LYS A 90 -29.42 34.99 -21.38
CA LYS A 90 -29.17 34.72 -19.95
C LYS A 90 -29.42 33.24 -19.62
N GLN A 91 -30.50 32.64 -20.12
CA GLN A 91 -30.79 31.21 -19.90
C GLN A 91 -29.73 30.30 -20.54
N LEU A 92 -29.35 30.54 -21.80
CA LEU A 92 -28.33 29.74 -22.48
C LEU A 92 -26.96 29.87 -21.81
N LYS A 93 -26.59 31.07 -21.32
CA LYS A 93 -25.36 31.27 -20.53
C LYS A 93 -25.34 30.45 -19.25
N LYS A 94 -26.46 30.35 -18.52
CA LYS A 94 -26.54 29.53 -17.30
C LYS A 94 -26.27 28.06 -17.60
N ARG A 95 -26.90 27.51 -18.65
CA ARG A 95 -26.70 26.12 -19.08
C ARG A 95 -25.25 25.85 -19.49
N ILE A 96 -24.64 26.77 -20.26
CA ILE A 96 -23.22 26.70 -20.63
C ILE A 96 -22.33 26.70 -19.38
N ALA A 97 -22.62 27.53 -18.38
CA ALA A 97 -21.83 27.58 -17.15
C ALA A 97 -21.91 26.25 -16.38
N THR A 98 -23.11 25.66 -16.25
CA THR A 98 -23.28 24.34 -15.62
C THR A 98 -22.48 23.26 -16.36
N VAL A 99 -22.56 23.19 -17.69
CA VAL A 99 -21.80 22.20 -18.45
C VAL A 99 -20.29 22.46 -18.37
N LYS A 100 -19.85 23.72 -18.38
CA LYS A 100 -18.43 24.06 -18.19
C LYS A 100 -17.90 23.51 -16.85
N THR A 101 -18.65 23.68 -15.77
CA THR A 101 -18.27 23.14 -14.46
C THR A 101 -18.22 21.61 -14.50
N ALA A 102 -19.21 20.96 -15.12
CA ALA A 102 -19.21 19.50 -15.28
C ALA A 102 -17.98 18.98 -16.05
N ILE A 103 -17.61 19.64 -17.15
CA ILE A 103 -16.40 19.29 -17.92
C ILE A 103 -15.14 19.40 -17.06
N GLU A 104 -14.99 20.49 -16.30
CA GLU A 104 -13.81 20.69 -15.45
C GLU A 104 -13.75 19.66 -14.32
N THR A 105 -14.88 19.39 -13.65
CA THR A 105 -14.97 18.36 -12.61
C THR A 105 -14.66 16.97 -13.18
N GLN A 106 -15.18 16.63 -14.36
CA GLN A 106 -14.89 15.35 -15.00
C GLN A 106 -13.42 15.21 -15.36
N LYS A 107 -12.79 16.28 -15.86
CA LYS A 107 -11.36 16.30 -16.17
C LYS A 107 -10.51 16.14 -14.92
N GLN A 108 -10.86 16.83 -13.83
CA GLN A 108 -10.17 16.69 -12.54
C GLN A 108 -10.27 15.26 -12.01
N GLU A 109 -11.46 14.67 -12.09
CA GLU A 109 -11.67 13.29 -11.66
C GLU A 109 -10.89 12.29 -12.53
N GLU A 110 -10.83 12.48 -13.85
CA GLU A 110 -10.00 11.65 -14.74
C GLU A 110 -8.51 11.76 -14.39
N THR A 111 -8.02 12.98 -14.09
CA THR A 111 -6.62 13.16 -13.65
C THR A 111 -6.33 12.52 -12.30
N ALA A 112 -7.26 12.60 -11.34
CA ALA A 112 -7.12 11.97 -10.04
C ALA A 112 -7.11 10.44 -10.17
N GLN A 113 -7.99 9.87 -11.00
CA GLN A 113 -8.02 8.43 -11.27
C GLN A 113 -6.74 7.94 -11.94
N ALA A 114 -6.21 8.69 -12.93
CA ALA A 114 -4.96 8.32 -13.59
C ALA A 114 -3.75 8.39 -12.63
N ALA A 115 -3.70 9.39 -11.76
CA ALA A 115 -2.67 9.52 -10.74
C ALA A 115 -2.74 8.37 -9.72
N ALA A 116 -3.95 8.04 -9.23
CA ALA A 116 -4.18 6.92 -8.33
C ALA A 116 -3.78 5.58 -8.96
N GLU A 117 -4.18 5.30 -10.20
CA GLU A 117 -3.76 4.08 -10.92
C GLU A 117 -2.24 3.99 -11.05
N THR A 118 -1.58 5.11 -11.39
CA THR A 118 -0.12 5.16 -11.51
C THR A 118 0.56 4.86 -10.18
N ALA A 119 0.09 5.47 -9.08
CA ALA A 119 0.68 5.26 -7.75
C ALA A 119 0.43 3.84 -7.23
N VAL A 120 -0.77 3.28 -7.43
CA VAL A 120 -1.08 1.90 -7.04
C VAL A 120 -0.27 0.90 -7.87
N ALA A 121 -0.14 1.11 -9.18
CA ALA A 121 0.72 0.26 -10.02
C ALA A 121 2.20 0.34 -9.60
N ASN A 122 2.67 1.53 -9.20
CA ASN A 122 4.01 1.70 -8.65
C ASN A 122 4.19 0.95 -7.32
N LEU A 123 3.21 1.03 -6.41
CA LEU A 123 3.23 0.26 -5.16
C LEU A 123 3.25 -1.26 -5.41
N GLU A 124 2.46 -1.73 -6.36
CA GLU A 124 2.43 -3.16 -6.74
C GLU A 124 3.77 -3.63 -7.30
N ALA A 125 4.43 -2.80 -8.11
CA ALA A 125 5.76 -3.10 -8.66
C ALA A 125 6.88 -2.95 -7.61
N ASN A 126 6.74 -1.99 -6.70
CA ASN A 126 7.76 -1.56 -5.75
C ASN A 126 7.14 -1.54 -4.34
N GLN A 127 7.06 -2.72 -3.72
CA GLN A 127 6.38 -2.94 -2.45
C GLN A 127 7.16 -2.36 -1.25
N THR A 128 7.20 -1.03 -1.16
CA THR A 128 7.81 -0.28 -0.05
C THR A 128 6.75 0.50 0.72
N ARG A 129 7.01 0.79 2.00
CA ARG A 129 6.09 1.57 2.84
C ARG A 129 5.87 3.00 2.32
N GLU A 130 6.91 3.62 1.77
CA GLU A 130 6.80 4.95 1.15
C GLU A 130 5.80 4.97 -0.01
N ASN A 131 5.82 3.93 -0.86
CA ASN A 131 4.87 3.82 -1.97
C ASN A 131 3.44 3.50 -1.48
N VAL A 132 3.27 2.92 -0.28
CA VAL A 132 1.94 2.73 0.32
C VAL A 132 1.32 4.07 0.64
N ASP A 133 2.09 4.96 1.26
CA ASP A 133 1.59 6.28 1.65
C ASP A 133 1.30 7.16 0.43
N ASP A 134 2.16 7.13 -0.59
CA ASP A 134 1.91 7.83 -1.87
C ASP A 134 0.63 7.31 -2.55
N ALA A 135 0.46 5.99 -2.66
CA ALA A 135 -0.74 5.40 -3.25
C ALA A 135 -2.02 5.79 -2.48
N LYS A 136 -2.00 5.73 -1.15
CA LYS A 136 -3.14 6.16 -0.31
C LYS A 136 -3.48 7.63 -0.53
N ASN A 137 -2.46 8.50 -0.60
CA ASN A 137 -2.66 9.93 -0.83
C ASN A 137 -3.33 10.21 -2.18
N MET A 138 -2.87 9.55 -3.26
CA MET A 138 -3.47 9.72 -4.59
C MET A 138 -4.89 9.14 -4.67
N VAL A 139 -5.14 7.99 -4.06
CA VAL A 139 -6.46 7.35 -4.03
C VAL A 139 -7.48 8.19 -3.25
N ASN A 140 -7.06 8.89 -2.20
CA ASN A 140 -7.96 9.77 -1.44
C ASN A 140 -8.53 10.92 -2.28
N ALA A 141 -7.81 11.37 -3.31
CA ALA A 141 -8.24 12.43 -4.23
C ALA A 141 -9.29 11.99 -5.26
N VAL A 142 -9.51 10.70 -5.45
CA VAL A 142 -10.54 10.14 -6.36
C VAL A 142 -11.94 10.37 -5.78
N ALA A 143 -12.89 10.89 -6.56
CA ALA A 143 -14.27 11.08 -6.09
C ALA A 143 -15.15 9.83 -6.29
N ASP A 144 -14.88 9.04 -7.33
CA ASP A 144 -15.61 7.79 -7.59
C ASP A 144 -15.36 6.75 -6.49
N SER A 145 -16.39 6.53 -5.66
CA SER A 145 -16.34 5.59 -4.53
C SER A 145 -16.01 4.16 -4.94
N ALA A 146 -16.55 3.65 -6.06
CA ALA A 146 -16.32 2.27 -6.47
C ALA A 146 -14.87 2.06 -6.92
N LYS A 147 -14.30 3.04 -7.62
CA LYS A 147 -12.88 3.02 -8.00
C LYS A 147 -11.96 3.18 -6.80
N LYS A 148 -12.30 4.07 -5.87
CA LYS A 148 -11.56 4.25 -4.61
C LYS A 148 -11.49 2.95 -3.81
N GLU A 149 -12.61 2.26 -3.66
CA GLU A 149 -12.63 0.95 -2.99
C GLU A 149 -11.79 -0.10 -3.74
N ALA A 150 -11.86 -0.14 -5.07
CA ALA A 150 -11.02 -1.05 -5.86
C ALA A 150 -9.52 -0.78 -5.67
N PHE A 151 -9.11 0.49 -5.61
CA PHE A 151 -7.72 0.85 -5.32
C PHE A 151 -7.31 0.51 -3.89
N ASN A 152 -8.17 0.78 -2.90
CA ASN A 152 -7.90 0.43 -1.50
C ASN A 152 -7.72 -1.08 -1.31
N ASN A 153 -8.51 -1.90 -2.01
CA ASN A 153 -8.35 -3.36 -1.98
C ASN A 153 -6.97 -3.79 -2.50
N ARG A 154 -6.51 -3.20 -3.61
CA ARG A 154 -5.16 -3.45 -4.15
C ARG A 154 -4.07 -3.02 -3.19
N ILE A 155 -4.17 -1.82 -2.61
CA ILE A 155 -3.25 -1.31 -1.60
C ILE A 155 -3.18 -2.26 -0.40
N ASN A 156 -4.32 -2.69 0.14
CA ASN A 156 -4.37 -3.57 1.31
C ASN A 156 -3.75 -4.95 1.03
N ALA A 157 -3.93 -5.49 -0.18
CA ALA A 157 -3.27 -6.72 -0.58
C ALA A 157 -1.74 -6.56 -0.60
N VAL A 158 -1.23 -5.45 -1.15
CA VAL A 158 0.22 -5.17 -1.14
C VAL A 158 0.74 -4.94 0.27
N VAL A 159 0.03 -4.19 1.12
CA VAL A 159 0.40 -3.98 2.53
C VAL A 159 0.53 -5.31 3.26
N SER A 160 -0.44 -6.21 3.09
CA SER A 160 -0.39 -7.54 3.71
C SER A 160 0.81 -8.36 3.25
N ALA A 161 1.19 -8.24 1.97
CA ALA A 161 2.38 -8.90 1.42
C ALA A 161 3.69 -8.31 1.98
N ILE A 162 3.76 -6.98 2.17
CA ILE A 162 4.88 -6.31 2.82
C ILE A 162 5.02 -6.79 4.26
N ASP A 163 3.92 -6.76 5.02
CA ASP A 163 3.88 -7.21 6.42
C ASP A 163 4.38 -8.65 6.56
N ALA A 164 3.93 -9.55 5.67
CA ALA A 164 4.35 -10.95 5.67
C ALA A 164 5.85 -11.11 5.40
N LYS A 165 6.39 -10.37 4.42
CA LYS A 165 7.81 -10.40 4.08
C LYS A 165 8.69 -9.86 5.23
N GLU A 166 8.26 -8.76 5.85
CA GLU A 166 8.97 -8.18 7.00
C GLU A 166 8.95 -9.14 8.20
N ALA A 167 7.81 -9.79 8.47
CA ALA A 167 7.70 -10.78 9.53
C ALA A 167 8.57 -12.02 9.29
N GLU A 168 8.64 -12.50 8.04
CA GLU A 168 9.51 -13.61 7.67
C GLU A 168 10.99 -13.25 7.83
N ALA A 169 11.41 -12.08 7.34
CA ALA A 169 12.77 -11.59 7.49
C ALA A 169 13.17 -11.45 8.98
N ALA A 170 12.26 -10.97 9.83
CA ALA A 170 12.48 -10.87 11.27
C ALA A 170 12.67 -12.25 11.92
N ARG A 171 11.86 -13.25 11.54
CA ARG A 171 12.00 -14.63 12.03
C ARG A 171 13.32 -15.26 11.61
N GLN A 172 13.71 -15.10 10.34
CA GLN A 172 14.99 -15.60 9.83
C GLN A 172 16.18 -14.94 10.54
N ALA A 173 16.10 -13.62 10.81
CA ALA A 173 17.12 -12.91 11.56
C ALA A 173 17.22 -13.41 13.02
N GLU A 174 16.09 -13.68 13.68
CA GLU A 174 16.08 -14.24 15.03
C GLU A 174 16.67 -15.66 15.07
N GLU A 175 16.29 -16.51 14.13
CA GLU A 175 16.82 -17.87 14.01
C GLU A 175 18.33 -17.86 13.75
N ALA A 176 18.80 -17.00 12.85
CA ALA A 176 20.23 -16.82 12.60
C ALA A 176 20.99 -16.35 13.85
N ARG A 177 20.42 -15.43 14.65
CA ARG A 177 21.03 -15.01 15.93
C ARG A 177 21.10 -16.16 16.93
N LYS A 178 20.04 -16.95 17.08
CA LYS A 178 20.03 -18.11 17.98
C LYS A 178 21.03 -19.19 17.55
N ALA A 179 21.14 -19.43 16.24
CA ALA A 179 22.11 -20.38 15.69
C ALA A 179 23.55 -19.94 15.96
N GLU A 180 23.86 -18.65 15.78
CA GLU A 180 25.17 -18.09 16.09
C GLU A 180 25.48 -18.13 17.59
N GLU A 181 24.51 -17.79 18.45
CA GLU A 181 24.66 -17.89 19.90
C GLU A 181 24.90 -19.35 20.35
N ALA A 182 24.15 -20.31 19.79
CA ALA A 182 24.36 -21.73 20.08
C ALA A 182 25.74 -22.22 19.63
N ARG A 183 26.22 -21.74 18.48
CA ARG A 183 27.57 -22.07 17.99
C ARG A 183 28.66 -21.50 18.91
N GLN A 184 28.52 -20.26 19.35
CA GLN A 184 29.44 -19.64 20.30
C GLN A 184 29.44 -20.36 21.66
N ALA A 185 28.26 -20.74 22.16
CA ALA A 185 28.15 -21.52 23.38
C ALA A 185 28.82 -22.89 23.26
N GLN A 186 28.65 -23.58 22.12
CA GLN A 186 29.32 -24.86 21.87
C GLN A 186 30.85 -24.71 21.78
N GLU A 187 31.34 -23.65 21.14
CA GLU A 187 32.78 -23.36 21.05
C GLU A 187 33.37 -23.03 22.43
N GLN A 188 32.66 -22.24 23.24
CA GLN A 188 33.08 -21.95 24.62
C GLN A 188 33.11 -23.22 25.48
N ALA A 189 32.09 -24.07 25.40
CA ALA A 189 32.07 -25.33 26.13
C ALA A 189 33.21 -26.28 25.70
N ALA A 190 33.51 -26.34 24.39
CA ALA A 190 34.64 -27.12 23.88
C ALA A 190 35.99 -26.55 24.35
N ALA A 191 36.14 -25.23 24.37
CA ALA A 191 37.35 -24.57 24.86
C ALA A 191 37.55 -24.78 26.38
N GLU A 192 36.48 -24.73 27.17
CA GLU A 192 36.53 -25.00 28.60
C GLU A 192 36.89 -26.47 28.89
N ALA A 193 36.26 -27.42 28.19
CA ALA A 193 36.59 -28.84 28.29
C ALA A 193 38.06 -29.12 27.93
N ALA A 194 38.58 -28.46 26.88
CA ALA A 194 39.98 -28.56 26.50
C ALA A 194 40.93 -28.02 27.59
N ARG A 195 40.59 -26.89 28.23
CA ARG A 195 41.37 -26.34 29.35
C ARG A 195 41.38 -27.28 30.55
N GLN A 196 40.22 -27.82 30.94
CA GLN A 196 40.14 -28.77 32.05
C GLN A 196 40.95 -30.04 31.78
N ALA A 197 40.90 -30.58 30.55
CA ALA A 197 41.70 -31.73 30.16
C ALA A 197 43.21 -31.44 30.22
N GLN A 198 43.63 -30.24 29.78
CA GLN A 198 45.03 -29.82 29.85
C GLN A 198 45.51 -29.66 31.30
N GLU A 199 44.68 -29.11 32.18
CA GLU A 199 45.00 -28.96 33.61
C GLU A 199 45.11 -30.31 34.32
N GLN A 200 44.21 -31.25 34.04
CA GLN A 200 44.30 -32.62 34.55
C GLN A 200 45.55 -33.36 34.05
N ALA A 201 45.89 -33.22 32.77
CA ALA A 201 47.11 -33.80 32.22
C ALA A 201 48.38 -33.21 32.87
N ALA A 202 48.39 -31.89 33.11
CA ALA A 202 49.49 -31.23 33.80
C ALA A 202 49.61 -31.69 35.27
N ALA A 203 48.50 -31.82 35.99
CA ALA A 203 48.48 -32.33 37.37
C ALA A 203 48.97 -33.79 37.45
N ALA A 204 48.52 -34.65 36.53
CA ALA A 204 48.98 -36.03 36.45
C ALA A 204 50.48 -36.13 36.16
N ALA A 205 51.00 -35.29 35.26
CA ALA A 205 52.44 -35.22 34.96
C ALA A 205 53.27 -34.77 36.19
N GLN A 206 52.78 -33.78 36.94
CA GLN A 206 53.44 -33.34 38.19
C GLN A 206 53.44 -34.44 39.26
N GLN A 207 52.34 -35.17 39.43
CA GLN A 207 52.29 -36.32 40.36
C GLN A 207 53.24 -37.44 39.94
N ALA A 208 53.32 -37.76 38.65
CA ALA A 208 54.26 -38.75 38.13
C ALA A 208 55.72 -38.34 38.41
N GLN A 209 56.07 -37.07 38.20
CA GLN A 209 57.40 -36.54 38.54
C GLN A 209 57.69 -36.61 40.05
N GLN A 210 56.72 -36.28 40.91
CA GLN A 210 56.90 -36.40 42.36
C GLN A 210 57.07 -37.86 42.81
N GLN A 211 56.32 -38.80 42.23
CA GLN A 211 56.50 -40.23 42.51
C GLN A 211 57.87 -40.73 42.04
N GLU A 212 58.38 -40.27 40.91
CA GLU A 212 59.71 -40.65 40.41
C GLU A 212 60.84 -40.06 41.27
N GLN A 213 60.67 -38.83 41.78
CA GLN A 213 61.59 -38.22 42.75
C GLN A 213 61.54 -38.93 44.12
N ALA A 214 60.34 -39.20 44.65
CA ALA A 214 60.16 -39.92 45.91
C ALA A 214 60.67 -41.37 45.83
N ALA A 215 60.65 -41.98 44.65
CA ALA A 215 61.21 -43.31 44.42
C ALA A 215 62.75 -43.35 44.40
N GLY A 216 63.45 -42.22 44.55
CA GLY A 216 64.92 -42.17 44.67
C GLY A 216 65.67 -42.77 43.47
N GLY A 217 65.06 -42.77 42.28
CA GLY A 217 65.61 -43.40 41.08
C GLY A 217 65.33 -44.91 40.93
N TYR A 218 64.64 -45.53 41.89
CA TYR A 218 64.12 -46.89 41.74
C TYR A 218 62.83 -46.87 40.89
N LYS A 219 62.66 -47.86 40.00
CA LYS A 219 61.48 -47.94 39.11
C LYS A 219 60.71 -49.23 39.34
N ARG A 220 59.38 -49.17 39.37
CA ARG A 220 58.52 -50.35 39.52
C ARG A 220 58.06 -50.85 38.15
N ASP A 221 58.30 -52.12 37.84
CA ASP A 221 57.85 -52.75 36.58
C ASP A 221 56.33 -53.03 36.59
N TYR A 222 55.77 -53.42 35.43
CA TYR A 222 54.34 -53.75 35.30
C TYR A 222 53.91 -54.96 36.16
N ARG A 223 54.87 -55.75 36.66
CA ARG A 223 54.64 -56.90 37.55
C ARG A 223 54.82 -56.52 39.02
N GLY A 224 55.02 -55.24 39.31
CA GLY A 224 55.13 -54.68 40.65
C GLY A 224 56.52 -54.81 41.29
N ARG A 225 57.56 -55.22 40.57
CA ARG A 225 58.92 -55.38 41.11
C ARG A 225 59.73 -54.10 40.96
N TRP A 226 60.47 -53.74 42.00
CA TRP A 226 61.36 -52.59 41.97
C TRP A 226 62.70 -52.92 41.30
N HIS A 227 63.20 -51.97 40.54
CA HIS A 227 64.50 -51.97 39.88
C HIS A 227 65.32 -50.80 40.39
N ARG A 228 66.63 -50.99 40.54
CA ARG A 228 67.61 -49.94 40.80
C ARG A 228 67.75 -49.02 39.58
N PRO A 229 68.39 -47.84 39.72
CA PRO A 229 68.68 -46.95 38.60
C PRO A 229 69.48 -47.60 37.45
N ASN A 230 70.28 -48.64 37.76
CA ASN A 230 71.06 -49.40 36.78
C ASN A 230 70.27 -50.53 36.07
N GLY A 231 68.96 -50.65 36.34
CA GLY A 231 68.05 -51.61 35.69
C GLY A 231 67.96 -52.99 36.35
N GLN A 232 68.80 -53.33 37.33
CA GLN A 232 68.71 -54.60 38.06
C GLN A 232 67.60 -54.59 39.11
N TYR A 233 67.09 -55.76 39.50
CA TYR A 233 66.09 -55.86 40.57
C TYR A 233 66.64 -55.32 41.90
N ALA A 234 65.83 -54.51 42.59
CA ALA A 234 66.09 -54.10 43.95
C ALA A 234 65.67 -55.21 44.92
N SER A 235 66.51 -55.50 45.90
CA SER A 235 66.20 -56.50 46.93
C SER A 235 65.21 -55.95 47.96
N LYS A 236 64.54 -56.86 48.69
CA LYS A 236 63.57 -56.50 49.74
C LYS A 236 64.17 -55.57 50.81
N ALA A 237 65.44 -55.77 51.15
CA ALA A 237 66.15 -54.92 52.10
C ALA A 237 66.36 -53.50 51.54
N GLU A 238 66.67 -53.37 50.25
CA GLU A 238 66.88 -52.07 49.60
C GLU A 238 65.58 -51.29 49.43
N ILE A 239 64.49 -51.96 49.08
CA ILE A 239 63.15 -51.37 48.97
C ILE A 239 62.69 -50.84 50.34
N ALA A 240 62.87 -51.63 51.41
CA ALA A 240 62.56 -51.21 52.77
C ALA A 240 63.45 -50.06 53.25
N ALA A 241 64.74 -50.08 52.94
CA ALA A 241 65.68 -49.01 53.29
C ALA A 241 65.37 -47.69 52.56
N ALA A 242 64.86 -47.77 51.33
CA ALA A 242 64.42 -46.61 50.55
C ALA A 242 63.01 -46.12 50.95
N GLY A 243 62.36 -46.73 51.94
CA GLY A 243 61.00 -46.38 52.36
C GLY A 243 59.93 -46.68 51.32
N LEU A 244 60.25 -47.55 50.35
CA LEU A 244 59.34 -47.91 49.27
C LEU A 244 58.41 -49.05 49.70
N PRO A 245 57.15 -49.05 49.25
CA PRO A 245 56.23 -50.16 49.52
C PRO A 245 56.70 -51.41 48.77
N TRP A 246 56.72 -52.56 49.45
CA TRP A 246 57.07 -53.86 48.85
C TRP A 246 56.02 -54.34 47.84
#